data_AF-A0A2L2YS18-F1
#
_entry.id   AF-A0A2L2YS18-F1
#
_cell.length_a   1.000
_cell.length_b   1.000
_cell.length_c   1.000
_cell.angle_alpha   90.00
_cell.angle_beta   90.00
_cell.angle_gamma   90.00
#
_symmetry.space_group_name_H-M   'P 1'
#
loop_
_entity.id
_entity.type
_entity.pdbx_description
1 polymer ?
#
loop_
_entity_poly.entity_id
_entity_poly.type
_entity_poly.pdbx_seq_one_letter_code
_entity_poly.pdbx_strand_id
1 'polypeptide(L)'
;KKEEEQDVWKWWEEEKLEDGIKWKTLSHMGPVFAPPYERVPKNVKFYYDGKHMVLSEVAEEVAGFYGRMLDHEYTSKEVFNTNFFKDWWKVGISFLIK
;
A
#
# COMPACT_ATOMS: atom_id res chain seq x y z
N LYS A 1 15.54 -40.89 4.03
CA LYS A 1 14.99 -39.71 3.32
C LYS A 1 15.08 -40.03 1.84
N LYS A 2 13.97 -40.31 1.16
CA LYS A 2 13.93 -40.33 -0.30
C LYS A 2 13.90 -38.86 -0.72
N GLU A 3 14.96 -38.38 -1.33
CA GLU A 3 14.93 -37.10 -2.03
C GLU A 3 13.97 -37.29 -3.21
N GLU A 4 12.86 -36.55 -3.20
CA GLU A 4 11.94 -36.49 -4.33
C GLU A 4 12.69 -35.82 -5.48
N GLU A 5 12.82 -36.53 -6.60
CA GLU A 5 13.39 -35.98 -7.84
C GLU A 5 12.62 -34.71 -8.19
N GLN A 6 13.30 -33.56 -8.19
CA GLN A 6 12.70 -32.31 -8.63
C GLN A 6 12.40 -32.43 -10.11
N ASP A 7 11.11 -32.31 -10.47
CA ASP A 7 10.67 -32.28 -11.86
C ASP A 7 11.17 -30.99 -12.52
N VAL A 8 12.33 -31.05 -13.16
CA VAL A 8 12.92 -29.91 -13.86
C VAL A 8 12.25 -29.76 -15.21
N TRP A 9 11.43 -28.72 -15.35
CA TRP A 9 10.80 -28.38 -16.62
C TRP A 9 11.82 -27.83 -17.63
N LYS A 10 12.08 -28.60 -18.69
CA LYS A 10 13.04 -28.28 -19.75
C LYS A 10 12.42 -27.45 -20.89
N TRP A 11 12.07 -26.20 -20.61
CA TRP A 11 11.49 -25.27 -21.58
C TRP A 11 12.33 -25.06 -22.86
N TRP A 12 13.63 -25.41 -22.86
CA TRP A 12 14.53 -25.31 -24.01
C TRP A 12 14.43 -26.49 -25.00
N GLU A 13 13.78 -27.61 -24.64
CA GLU A 13 13.51 -28.74 -25.54
C GLU A 13 12.14 -28.62 -26.25
N GLU A 14 11.34 -27.60 -25.92
CA GLU A 14 10.01 -27.37 -26.49
C GLU A 14 10.06 -26.64 -27.84
N GLU A 15 9.09 -26.93 -28.70
CA GLU A 15 8.90 -26.19 -29.95
C GLU A 15 8.56 -24.73 -29.68
N LYS A 16 9.20 -23.81 -30.42
CA LYS A 16 8.94 -22.38 -30.29
C LYS A 16 7.48 -22.08 -30.68
N LEU A 17 6.82 -21.30 -29.85
CA LEU A 17 5.54 -20.67 -30.19
C LEU A 17 5.72 -19.71 -31.36
N GLU A 18 4.67 -19.54 -32.17
CA GLU A 18 4.65 -18.55 -33.26
C GLU A 18 4.93 -17.13 -32.73
N ASP A 19 5.58 -16.31 -33.55
CA ASP A 19 5.94 -14.95 -33.17
C ASP A 19 4.70 -14.14 -32.78
N GLY A 20 4.74 -13.57 -31.57
CA GLY A 20 3.65 -12.79 -30.98
C GLY A 20 2.81 -13.55 -29.96
N ILE A 21 2.85 -14.88 -29.92
CA ILE A 21 2.09 -15.68 -28.94
C ILE A 21 2.95 -15.92 -27.70
N LYS A 22 2.47 -15.49 -26.52
CA LYS A 22 3.18 -15.62 -25.23
C LYS A 22 2.73 -16.82 -24.40
N TRP A 23 1.47 -17.23 -24.54
CA TRP A 23 0.87 -18.36 -23.82
C TRP A 23 -0.35 -18.87 -24.59
N LYS A 24 -0.63 -20.18 -24.51
CA LYS A 24 -1.83 -20.81 -25.08
C LYS A 24 -2.99 -20.83 -24.08
N THR A 25 -2.68 -21.06 -22.81
CA THR A 25 -3.63 -20.99 -21.69
C THR A 25 -2.93 -20.29 -20.52
N LEU A 26 -3.69 -19.49 -19.76
CA LEU A 26 -3.20 -18.79 -18.57
C LEU A 26 -4.29 -18.85 -17.49
N SER A 27 -3.94 -19.40 -16.34
CA SER A 27 -4.78 -19.38 -15.14
C SER A 27 -3.96 -18.90 -13.96
N HIS A 28 -4.44 -17.90 -13.25
CA HIS A 28 -3.80 -17.37 -12.04
C HIS A 28 -4.86 -17.01 -10.99
N MET A 29 -4.48 -17.02 -9.72
CA MET A 29 -5.38 -16.85 -8.58
C MET A 29 -5.75 -15.38 -8.28
N GLY A 30 -5.73 -14.52 -9.30
CA GLY A 30 -5.97 -13.09 -9.14
C GLY A 30 -4.90 -12.36 -8.31
N PRO A 31 -5.12 -11.07 -8.01
CA PRO A 31 -4.25 -10.31 -7.14
C PRO A 31 -4.52 -10.59 -5.67
N VAL A 32 -3.48 -10.52 -4.85
CA VAL A 32 -3.61 -10.46 -3.39
C VAL A 32 -3.74 -8.99 -2.99
N PHE A 33 -4.87 -8.63 -2.38
CA PHE A 33 -5.09 -7.27 -1.89
C PHE A 33 -4.35 -7.04 -0.57
N ALA A 34 -3.96 -5.78 -0.33
CA ALA A 34 -3.43 -5.38 0.96
C ALA A 34 -4.47 -5.62 2.06
N PRO A 35 -4.05 -5.97 3.29
CA PRO A 35 -4.96 -6.09 4.41
C PRO A 35 -5.67 -4.75 4.68
N PRO A 36 -6.90 -4.77 5.24
CA PRO A 36 -7.60 -3.56 5.63
C PRO A 36 -6.80 -2.79 6.70
N TYR A 37 -7.03 -1.48 6.77
CA TYR A 37 -6.39 -0.64 7.77
C TYR A 37 -6.81 -1.03 9.19
N GLU A 38 -5.83 -1.07 10.09
CA GLU A 38 -6.05 -1.26 11.52
C GLU A 38 -5.72 0.04 12.26
N ARG A 39 -6.71 0.54 13.01
CA ARG A 39 -6.58 1.78 13.78
C ARG A 39 -5.49 1.69 14.84
N VAL A 40 -4.88 2.83 15.13
CA VAL A 40 -3.85 2.92 16.17
C VAL A 40 -4.43 2.65 17.57
N PRO A 41 -3.65 2.09 18.50
CA PRO A 41 -4.09 1.86 19.87
C PRO A 41 -4.56 3.14 20.57
N LYS A 42 -5.56 3.04 21.44
CA LYS A 42 -6.20 4.21 22.11
C LYS A 42 -5.26 5.08 22.96
N ASN A 43 -4.10 4.55 23.34
CA ASN A 43 -3.06 5.28 24.06
C ASN A 43 -2.21 6.18 23.15
N VAL A 44 -2.26 5.96 21.83
CA VAL A 44 -1.64 6.82 20.83
C VAL A 44 -2.65 7.91 20.45
N LYS A 45 -2.22 9.15 20.53
CA LYS A 45 -3.10 10.32 20.39
C LYS A 45 -2.55 11.28 19.35
N PHE A 46 -3.44 11.78 18.50
CA PHE A 46 -3.12 12.84 17.56
C PHE A 46 -3.35 14.21 18.22
N TYR A 47 -2.41 15.12 18.02
CA TYR A 47 -2.46 16.48 18.55
C TYR A 47 -2.35 17.49 17.43
N TYR A 48 -3.22 18.50 17.46
CA TYR A 48 -3.17 19.66 16.59
C TYR A 48 -3.29 20.92 17.44
N ASP A 49 -2.36 21.87 17.27
CA ASP A 49 -2.30 23.09 18.09
C ASP A 49 -2.29 22.78 19.61
N GLY A 50 -1.55 21.74 19.99
CA GLY A 50 -1.46 21.26 21.37
C GLY A 50 -2.73 20.59 21.91
N LYS A 51 -3.83 20.54 21.15
CA LYS A 51 -5.10 19.93 21.56
C LYS A 51 -5.24 18.51 21.00
N HIS A 52 -5.73 17.60 21.85
CA HIS A 52 -6.05 16.25 21.45
C HIS A 52 -7.25 16.24 20.49
N MET A 53 -7.09 15.57 19.35
CA MET A 53 -8.15 15.40 18.36
C MET A 53 -8.24 13.94 17.94
N VAL A 54 -9.48 13.43 17.82
CA VAL A 54 -9.76 12.09 17.32
C VAL A 54 -10.04 12.18 15.82
N LEU A 55 -9.27 11.44 15.02
CA LEU A 55 -9.42 11.39 13.57
C LEU A 55 -10.43 10.33 13.12
N SER A 56 -11.02 10.53 11.95
CA SER A 56 -11.76 9.47 11.24
C SER A 56 -10.79 8.39 10.76
N GLU A 57 -11.29 7.19 10.44
CA GLU A 57 -10.42 6.03 10.16
C GLU A 57 -9.56 6.27 8.93
N VAL A 58 -10.18 6.80 7.88
CA VAL A 58 -9.52 7.15 6.63
C VAL A 58 -8.50 8.28 6.83
N ALA A 59 -8.83 9.28 7.67
CA ALA A 59 -7.89 10.36 7.97
C ALA A 59 -6.71 9.90 8.84
N GLU A 60 -6.95 8.97 9.76
CA GLU A 60 -5.94 8.35 10.63
C GLU A 60 -4.97 7.49 9.80
N GLU A 61 -5.48 6.69 8.86
CA GLU A 61 -4.65 5.89 7.95
C GLU A 61 -3.67 6.76 7.17
N VAL A 62 -4.19 7.83 6.53
CA VAL A 62 -3.37 8.74 5.74
C VAL A 62 -2.37 9.52 6.62
N ALA A 63 -2.78 9.94 7.82
CA ALA A 63 -1.88 10.57 8.78
C ALA A 63 -0.77 9.59 9.23
N GLY A 64 -1.09 8.30 9.36
CA GLY A 64 -0.15 7.24 9.69
C GLY A 64 0.95 7.06 8.64
N PHE A 65 0.65 7.24 7.35
CA PHE A 65 1.67 7.21 6.29
C PHE A 65 2.72 8.30 6.49
N TYR A 66 2.28 9.52 6.79
CA TYR A 66 3.19 10.63 7.08
C TYR A 66 3.97 10.41 8.38
N GLY A 67 3.31 9.90 9.43
CA GLY A 67 3.92 9.56 10.71
C GLY A 67 5.08 8.55 10.58
N ARG A 68 4.97 7.56 9.70
CA ARG A 68 6.04 6.59 9.43
C ARG A 68 7.21 7.17 8.63
N MET A 69 7.00 8.30 7.95
CA MET A 69 8.01 8.95 7.11
C MET A 69 8.66 10.16 7.78
N LEU A 70 8.37 10.44 9.06
CA LEU A 70 8.85 11.64 9.75
C LEU A 70 10.37 11.82 9.67
N ASP A 71 11.12 10.73 9.79
CA ASP A 71 12.60 10.74 9.76
C ASP A 71 13.18 10.68 8.33
N HIS A 72 12.34 10.65 7.29
CA HIS A 72 12.77 10.55 5.91
C HIS A 72 13.01 11.93 5.28
N GLU A 73 13.97 12.05 4.37
CA GLU A 73 14.29 13.27 3.60
C GLU A 73 13.11 13.83 2.77
N TYR A 74 11.97 13.13 2.69
CA TYR A 74 10.80 13.65 1.98
C TYR A 74 10.01 14.63 2.83
N THR A 75 9.97 14.47 4.15
CA THR A 75 9.19 15.35 5.04
C THR A 75 9.85 16.72 5.25
N SER A 76 11.10 16.88 4.85
CA SER A 76 11.77 18.19 4.76
C SER A 76 11.48 18.95 3.46
N LYS A 77 10.89 18.29 2.45
CA LYS A 77 10.61 18.89 1.14
C LYS A 77 9.25 19.58 1.15
N GLU A 78 9.24 20.88 0.89
CA GLU A 78 8.04 21.71 0.88
C GLU A 78 6.97 21.21 -0.10
N VAL A 79 7.39 20.75 -1.28
CA VAL A 79 6.48 20.21 -2.30
C VAL A 79 5.76 18.95 -1.81
N PHE A 80 6.47 18.09 -1.07
CA PHE A 80 5.88 16.88 -0.51
C PHE A 80 4.84 17.23 0.56
N ASN A 81 5.19 18.12 1.50
CA ASN A 81 4.29 18.56 2.55
C ASN A 81 3.04 19.25 1.98
N THR A 82 3.21 20.13 1.01
CA THR A 82 2.09 20.84 0.37
C THR A 82 1.11 19.87 -0.29
N ASN A 83 1.62 18.88 -1.03
CA ASN A 83 0.78 17.87 -1.66
C ASN A 83 0.09 16.96 -0.63
N PHE A 84 0.84 16.51 0.38
CA PHE A 84 0.31 15.66 1.44
C PHE A 84 -0.84 16.34 2.18
N PHE A 85 -0.64 17.57 2.68
CA PHE A 85 -1.67 18.29 3.43
C PHE A 85 -2.89 18.61 2.57
N LYS A 86 -2.69 18.91 1.27
CA LYS A 86 -3.81 19.14 0.34
C LYS A 86 -4.69 17.91 0.19
N ASP A 87 -4.11 16.72 0.07
CA ASP A 87 -4.88 15.49 -0.10
C ASP A 87 -5.45 14.98 1.22
N TRP A 88 -4.69 15.09 2.32
CA TRP A 88 -5.18 14.78 3.67
C TRP A 88 -6.40 15.63 4.05
N TRP A 89 -6.42 16.90 3.64
CA TRP A 89 -7.57 17.77 3.90
C TRP A 89 -8.82 17.34 3.13
N LYS A 90 -8.70 16.85 1.88
CA LYS A 90 -9.84 16.31 1.13
C LYS A 90 -10.45 15.09 1.81
N VAL A 91 -9.60 14.20 2.31
CA VAL A 91 -10.02 13.01 3.06
C VAL A 91 -10.71 13.42 4.36
N GLY A 92 -10.20 14.43 5.07
CA GLY A 92 -10.77 14.94 6.31
C GLY A 92 -12.12 15.68 6.14
N ILE A 93 -12.25 16.55 5.13
CA ILE A 93 -13.49 17.33 4.89
C ILE A 93 -14.63 16.43 4.39
N SER A 94 -14.34 15.41 3.58
CA SER A 94 -15.39 14.56 3.00
C SER A 94 -16.26 13.86 4.05
N PHE A 95 -15.84 13.83 5.32
CA PHE A 95 -16.58 13.26 6.45
C PHE A 95 -17.34 14.29 7.30
N LEU A 96 -17.05 15.60 7.17
CA LEU A 96 -17.76 16.67 7.88
C LEU A 96 -18.99 17.19 7.13
N ILE A 97 -19.16 16.81 5.85
CA ILE A 97 -20.26 17.26 4.97
C ILE A 97 -21.15 16.08 4.51
N LYS A 98 -21.04 14.93 5.17
CA LYS A 98 -21.97 13.80 5.05
C LYS A 98 -22.51 13.48 6.44
#